data_AF-A0AAV0BZA8-F1
#
_entry.id   AF-A0AAV0BZA8-F1
#
_cell.length_a   1.000
_cell.length_b   1.000
_cell.length_c   1.000
_cell.angle_alpha   90.00
_cell.angle_beta   90.00
_cell.angle_gamma   90.00
#
_symmetry.space_group_name_H-M   'P 1'
#
loop_
_entity.id
_entity.type
_entity.pdbx_description
1 polymer ?
#
loop_
_entity_poly.entity_id
_entity_poly.type
_entity_poly.pdbx_seq_one_letter_code
_entity_poly.pdbx_strand_id
1 'polypeptide(L)'
;MWQLMSTVDLLKHGIPDPSSLSLSHPQSSSFLSEKEIKDKTGEAGDEYMATPVFVHTKLRKEDLTPHTLSQLRKALPQFFSGSSFMKSKDTNISLHVNSQSSNMDSQLLKVFLLPSKHKDNALKAQYESYASALWKLRDQVLSMNGPSFSRTVSERDWLKNSAKIWDLVKSSSIILDYCKTLQNSGMFRR
;
A
#
# COMPACT_ATOMS: atom_id res chain seq x y z
N MET A 1 -9.94 -11.01 -1.62
CA MET A 1 -9.06 -9.96 -1.06
C MET A 1 -8.17 -9.38 -2.14
N TRP A 2 -7.26 -10.16 -2.76
CA TRP A 2 -6.34 -9.62 -3.77
C TRP A 2 -7.05 -8.94 -4.95
N GLN A 3 -8.14 -9.51 -5.48
CA GLN A 3 -8.98 -8.87 -6.52
C GLN A 3 -9.56 -7.51 -6.09
N LEU A 4 -9.94 -7.36 -4.81
CA LEU A 4 -10.41 -6.08 -4.28
C LEU A 4 -9.26 -5.08 -4.20
N MET A 5 -8.06 -5.53 -3.80
CA MET A 5 -6.88 -4.68 -3.82
C MET A 5 -6.51 -4.25 -5.25
N SER A 6 -6.63 -5.14 -6.24
CA SER A 6 -6.47 -4.78 -7.66
C SER A 6 -7.53 -3.77 -8.13
N THR A 7 -8.74 -3.82 -7.58
CA THR A 7 -9.75 -2.79 -7.83
C THR A 7 -9.35 -1.46 -7.21
N VAL A 8 -8.79 -1.45 -5.99
CA VAL A 8 -8.26 -0.21 -5.38
C VAL A 8 -7.11 0.36 -6.23
N ASP A 9 -6.23 -0.49 -6.74
CA ASP A 9 -5.13 -0.13 -7.64
C ASP A 9 -5.64 0.55 -8.92
N LEU A 10 -6.78 0.09 -9.46
CA LEU A 10 -7.47 0.74 -10.57
C LEU A 10 -8.14 2.07 -10.16
N LEU A 11 -8.85 2.08 -9.03
CA LEU A 11 -9.67 3.22 -8.62
C LEU A 11 -8.87 4.43 -8.14
N LYS A 12 -7.59 4.24 -7.77
CA LYS A 12 -6.71 5.34 -7.36
C LYS A 12 -6.28 6.22 -8.54
N HIS A 13 -6.47 5.78 -9.79
CA HIS A 13 -6.02 6.52 -10.95
C HIS A 13 -6.59 7.95 -10.98
N GLY A 14 -5.74 8.91 -11.33
CA GLY A 14 -6.11 10.33 -11.32
C GLY A 14 -6.21 10.96 -9.92
N ILE A 15 -5.98 10.20 -8.84
CA ILE A 15 -5.77 10.76 -7.50
C ILE A 15 -4.28 11.07 -7.34
N PRO A 16 -3.90 12.35 -7.16
CA PRO A 16 -2.50 12.74 -7.17
C PRO A 16 -1.81 12.42 -5.84
N ASP A 17 -0.47 12.46 -5.83
CA ASP A 17 0.33 12.39 -4.60
C ASP A 17 -0.10 13.52 -3.63
N PRO A 18 -0.37 13.22 -2.33
CA PRO A 18 -0.77 14.22 -1.34
C PRO A 18 0.17 15.44 -1.20
N SER A 19 1.45 15.30 -1.57
CA SER A 19 2.44 16.38 -1.56
C SER A 19 2.30 17.37 -2.72
N SER A 20 1.63 16.99 -3.81
CA SER A 20 1.48 17.81 -5.01
C SER A 20 0.45 18.94 -4.87
N LEU A 21 -0.54 18.79 -3.98
CA LEU A 21 -1.66 19.72 -3.81
C LEU A 21 -1.28 21.05 -3.10
N SER A 22 -0.03 21.17 -2.66
CA SER A 22 0.49 22.35 -1.97
C SER A 22 0.74 23.57 -2.87
N LEU A 23 0.54 23.47 -4.19
CA LEU A 23 0.75 24.60 -5.13
C LEU A 23 -0.38 25.66 -5.15
N SER A 24 -1.27 25.65 -4.15
CA SER A 24 -2.36 26.63 -4.04
C SER A 24 -2.10 27.67 -2.93
N HIS A 25 -0.97 28.37 -3.00
CA HIS A 25 -0.85 29.68 -2.37
C HIS A 25 -0.73 30.75 -3.47
N PRO A 26 -1.75 31.59 -3.69
CA PRO A 26 -1.70 32.62 -4.71
C PRO A 26 -0.84 33.78 -4.18
N GLN A 27 0.40 33.90 -4.66
CA GLN A 27 1.08 35.19 -4.63
C GLN A 27 1.11 35.74 -6.06
N SER A 28 0.41 36.86 -6.20
CA SER A 28 0.51 37.89 -7.25
C SER A 28 0.31 37.48 -8.72
N SER A 29 -0.84 37.89 -9.25
CA SER A 29 -1.00 38.61 -10.52
C SER A 29 -0.22 38.10 -11.75
N SER A 30 -0.89 37.29 -12.58
CA SER A 30 -1.14 37.64 -13.98
C SER A 30 -2.03 36.56 -14.61
N PHE A 31 -2.94 37.01 -15.47
CA PHE A 31 -3.82 36.18 -16.28
C PHE A 31 -3.01 35.11 -17.03
N LEU A 32 -3.17 33.84 -16.67
CA LEU A 32 -2.71 32.72 -17.47
C LEU A 32 -3.93 31.90 -17.88
N SER A 33 -4.14 31.88 -19.20
CA SER A 33 -5.33 31.41 -19.88
C SER A 33 -5.62 29.92 -19.63
N GLU A 34 -6.90 29.57 -19.72
CA GLU A 34 -7.47 28.21 -19.66
C GLU A 34 -6.94 27.23 -20.75
N LYS A 35 -5.87 27.59 -21.47
CA LYS A 35 -5.30 26.83 -22.58
C LYS A 35 -3.98 26.10 -22.26
N GLU A 36 -3.44 26.22 -21.05
CA GLU A 36 -2.23 25.49 -20.62
C GLU A 36 -2.50 24.24 -19.76
N ILE A 37 -3.77 23.89 -19.50
CA ILE A 37 -4.12 22.67 -18.77
C ILE A 37 -3.95 21.41 -19.66
N LYS A 38 -3.77 21.58 -20.97
CA LYS A 38 -3.78 20.48 -21.95
C LYS A 38 -2.41 19.98 -22.42
N ASP A 39 -1.31 20.66 -22.08
CA ASP A 39 0.04 20.33 -22.57
C ASP A 39 1.03 19.84 -21.50
N LYS A 40 0.52 19.33 -20.37
CA LYS A 40 1.30 18.51 -19.42
C LYS A 40 0.76 17.09 -19.27
N THR A 41 0.31 16.50 -20.38
CA THR A 41 0.03 15.05 -20.48
C THR A 41 1.34 14.25 -20.64
N GLY A 42 2.48 14.78 -20.18
CA GLY A 42 3.82 14.29 -20.52
C GLY A 42 4.63 13.68 -19.38
N GLU A 43 4.21 13.83 -18.12
CA GLU A 43 4.77 13.07 -16.99
C GLU A 43 3.60 12.83 -16.03
N ALA A 44 3.08 11.60 -16.01
CA ALA A 44 2.22 11.14 -14.94
C ALA A 44 3.01 11.29 -13.64
N GLY A 45 2.82 12.40 -12.92
CA GLY A 45 3.47 12.63 -11.64
C GLY A 45 3.21 11.40 -10.78
N ASP A 46 4.29 10.73 -10.38
CA ASP A 46 4.26 9.38 -9.81
C ASP A 46 3.06 9.19 -8.87
N GLU A 47 2.09 8.37 -9.29
CA GLU A 47 0.94 8.06 -8.46
C GLU A 47 1.44 7.38 -7.19
N TYR A 48 1.27 8.06 -6.06
CA TYR A 48 1.69 7.54 -4.78
C TYR A 48 0.91 6.26 -4.46
N MET A 49 1.63 5.20 -4.11
CA MET A 49 1.06 3.95 -3.61
C MET A 49 1.83 3.51 -2.38
N ALA A 50 1.11 3.34 -1.27
CA ALA A 50 1.68 2.85 -0.02
C ALA A 50 2.04 1.36 -0.10
N THR A 51 3.08 0.95 0.62
CA THR A 51 3.47 -0.47 0.69
C THR A 51 2.48 -1.26 1.55
N PRO A 52 1.83 -2.30 1.01
CA PRO A 52 0.93 -3.12 1.80
C PRO A 52 1.69 -4.04 2.75
N VAL A 53 1.13 -4.25 3.93
CA VAL A 53 1.59 -5.23 4.92
C VAL A 53 0.45 -6.20 5.21
N PHE A 54 0.68 -7.49 4.98
CA PHE A 54 -0.32 -8.52 5.24
C PHE A 54 -0.13 -9.10 6.64
N VAL A 55 -1.20 -9.13 7.42
CA VAL A 55 -1.19 -9.70 8.77
C VAL A 55 -2.24 -10.80 8.86
N HIS A 56 -1.81 -12.05 8.92
CA HIS A 56 -2.71 -13.17 9.19
C HIS A 56 -2.84 -13.36 10.69
N THR A 57 -4.04 -13.13 11.22
CA THR A 57 -4.32 -13.21 12.66
C THR A 57 -5.05 -14.48 13.04
N LYS A 58 -5.16 -14.74 14.35
CA LYS A 58 -5.92 -15.85 14.95
C LYS A 58 -5.45 -17.24 14.48
N LEU A 59 -4.17 -17.36 14.15
CA LEU A 59 -3.59 -18.63 13.71
C LEU A 59 -3.59 -19.64 14.85
N ARG A 60 -3.96 -20.88 14.54
CA ARG A 60 -3.85 -22.04 15.42
C ARG A 60 -2.53 -22.76 15.16
N LYS A 61 -2.18 -23.75 15.99
CA LYS A 61 -0.90 -24.46 15.87
C LYS A 61 -0.81 -25.21 14.54
N GLU A 62 -1.92 -25.79 14.10
CA GLU A 62 -2.07 -26.48 12.82
C GLU A 62 -1.86 -25.56 11.60
N ASP A 63 -2.12 -24.25 11.73
CA ASP A 63 -1.92 -23.28 10.65
C ASP A 63 -0.45 -22.85 10.51
N LEU A 64 0.37 -23.09 11.54
CA LEU A 64 1.77 -22.66 11.63
C LEU A 64 2.78 -23.74 11.20
N THR A 65 2.33 -24.78 10.48
CA THR A 65 3.26 -25.78 9.96
C THR A 65 4.22 -25.17 8.92
N PRO A 66 5.51 -25.57 8.89
CA PRO A 66 6.48 -25.02 7.94
C PRO A 66 6.04 -25.12 6.47
N HIS A 67 5.32 -26.19 6.13
CA HIS A 67 4.79 -26.42 4.79
C HIS A 67 3.74 -25.36 4.41
N THR A 68 2.72 -25.15 5.25
CA THR A 68 1.68 -24.13 5.01
C THR A 68 2.29 -22.74 4.89
N LEU A 69 3.26 -22.41 5.75
CA LEU A 69 3.93 -21.12 5.71
C LEU A 69 4.78 -20.93 4.46
N SER A 70 5.44 -21.98 3.98
CA SER A 70 6.20 -21.95 2.73
C SER A 70 5.28 -21.74 1.52
N GLN A 71 4.15 -22.45 1.48
CA GLN A 71 3.16 -22.28 0.42
C GLN A 71 2.56 -20.87 0.41
N LEU A 72 2.19 -20.32 1.57
CA LEU A 72 1.68 -18.95 1.66
C LEU A 72 2.67 -17.91 1.12
N ARG A 73 3.94 -18.00 1.54
CA ARG A 73 4.99 -17.06 1.08
C ARG A 73 5.26 -17.17 -0.41
N LYS A 74 5.11 -18.35 -1.00
CA LYS A 74 5.27 -18.57 -2.45
C LYS A 74 4.07 -18.11 -3.27
N ALA A 75 2.86 -18.35 -2.78
CA ALA A 75 1.63 -18.05 -3.51
C ALA A 75 1.27 -16.56 -3.46
N LEU A 76 1.53 -15.88 -2.33
CA LEU A 76 1.06 -14.50 -2.16
C LEU A 76 1.59 -13.53 -3.23
N PRO A 77 2.89 -13.49 -3.58
CA PRO A 77 3.39 -12.59 -4.62
C PRO A 77 2.76 -12.82 -6.00
N GLN A 78 2.34 -14.05 -6.30
CA GLN A 78 1.71 -14.40 -7.59
C GLN A 78 0.38 -13.67 -7.79
N PHE A 79 -0.36 -13.39 -6.72
CA PHE A 79 -1.63 -12.65 -6.79
C PHE A 79 -1.46 -11.14 -7.02
N PHE A 80 -0.24 -10.62 -6.86
CA PHE A 80 0.04 -9.19 -6.96
C PHE A 80 1.07 -8.85 -8.05
N SER A 81 1.55 -9.83 -8.82
CA SER A 81 2.66 -9.63 -9.77
C SER A 81 2.40 -8.56 -10.84
N GLY A 82 1.13 -8.28 -11.16
CA GLY A 82 0.72 -7.23 -12.09
C GLY A 82 0.22 -5.94 -11.44
N SER A 83 0.38 -5.77 -10.13
CA SER A 83 -0.15 -4.64 -9.38
C SER A 83 0.95 -3.65 -8.99
N SER A 84 0.58 -2.36 -8.90
CA SER A 84 1.48 -1.29 -8.42
C SER A 84 1.91 -1.46 -6.96
N PHE A 85 1.34 -2.42 -6.22
CA PHE A 85 1.80 -2.81 -4.88
C PHE A 85 3.19 -3.49 -4.91
N MET A 86 3.59 -4.07 -6.04
CA MET A 86 4.88 -4.72 -6.22
C MET A 86 5.82 -3.79 -6.99
N LYS A 87 6.34 -2.75 -6.33
CA LYS A 87 7.32 -1.84 -6.96
C LYS A 87 8.63 -2.58 -7.21
N SER A 88 9.09 -2.62 -8.48
CA SER A 88 10.48 -2.96 -8.79
C SER A 88 11.38 -1.84 -8.26
N LYS A 89 12.43 -2.19 -7.53
CA LYS A 89 13.41 -1.23 -7.04
C LYS A 89 14.36 -0.85 -8.17
N ASP A 90 13.89 -0.12 -9.17
CA ASP A 90 14.77 0.51 -10.16
C ASP A 90 15.18 1.90 -9.65
N THR A 91 16.06 1.93 -8.66
CA THR A 91 16.82 3.15 -8.30
C THR A 91 18.17 2.77 -7.72
N ASN A 92 19.19 2.79 -8.59
CA ASN A 92 20.60 3.07 -8.39
C ASN A 92 21.30 2.60 -7.09
N ILE A 93 22.18 1.61 -7.32
CA ILE A 93 23.43 1.26 -6.63
C ILE A 93 23.86 2.23 -5.52
N SER A 94 23.82 1.76 -4.28
CA SER A 94 24.80 2.15 -3.27
C SER A 94 25.34 0.88 -2.64
N LEU A 95 26.63 0.63 -2.91
CA LEU A 95 27.41 -0.48 -2.38
C LEU A 95 27.57 -0.28 -0.88
N HIS A 96 26.94 -1.14 -0.08
CA HIS A 96 27.42 -1.40 1.27
C HIS A 96 27.48 -2.91 1.51
N VAL A 97 28.71 -3.36 1.70
CA VAL A 97 29.14 -4.74 1.92
C VAL A 97 28.79 -5.18 3.34
N ASN A 98 28.60 -6.50 3.50
CA ASN A 98 28.42 -7.29 4.73
C ASN A 98 27.01 -7.41 5.35
N SER A 99 26.29 -8.44 4.94
CA SER A 99 26.07 -9.64 5.78
C SER A 99 25.22 -10.66 5.04
N GLN A 100 25.59 -11.92 5.22
CA GLN A 100 24.90 -13.08 4.65
C GLN A 100 23.50 -13.22 5.26
N SER A 101 22.47 -12.87 4.51
CA SER A 101 21.15 -13.51 4.60
C SER A 101 20.43 -13.31 3.27
N SER A 102 20.19 -14.42 2.55
CA SER A 102 19.27 -14.58 1.41
C SER A 102 18.73 -13.29 0.79
N ASN A 103 19.44 -12.78 -0.21
CA ASN A 103 19.17 -11.57 -0.98
C ASN A 103 17.98 -11.75 -1.96
N MET A 104 16.83 -12.18 -1.45
CA MET A 104 15.54 -12.33 -2.17
C MET A 104 14.41 -11.52 -1.51
N ASP A 105 14.73 -10.69 -0.51
CA ASP A 105 13.72 -9.95 0.27
C ASP A 105 13.22 -8.66 -0.40
N SER A 106 13.89 -8.19 -1.46
CA SER A 106 13.55 -6.90 -2.09
C SER A 106 12.27 -6.92 -2.91
N GLN A 107 11.72 -8.11 -3.21
CA GLN A 107 10.48 -8.29 -3.98
C GLN A 107 9.38 -9.00 -3.19
N LEU A 108 9.55 -9.23 -1.89
CA LEU A 108 8.59 -10.03 -1.13
C LEU A 108 7.54 -9.14 -0.47
N LEU A 109 6.25 -9.41 -0.74
CA LEU A 109 5.15 -8.86 0.05
C LEU A 109 5.38 -9.21 1.52
N LYS A 110 5.28 -8.22 2.40
CA LYS A 110 5.55 -8.41 3.82
C LYS A 110 4.37 -9.10 4.48
N VAL A 111 4.59 -10.31 4.99
CA VAL A 111 3.57 -11.13 5.66
C VAL A 111 3.97 -11.40 7.10
N PHE A 112 3.11 -11.03 8.03
CA PHE A 112 3.23 -11.30 9.44
C PHE A 112 2.14 -12.27 9.91
N LEU A 113 2.50 -13.13 10.84
CA LEU A 113 1.66 -14.20 11.34
C LEU A 113 1.45 -13.98 12.83
N LEU A 114 0.21 -13.75 13.24
CA LEU A 114 -0.16 -13.57 14.64
C LEU A 114 -0.96 -14.78 15.12
N PRO A 115 -0.43 -15.58 16.06
CA PRO A 115 -1.17 -16.69 16.66
C PRO A 115 -2.40 -16.16 17.41
N SER A 116 -3.37 -17.02 17.70
CA SER A 116 -4.47 -16.61 18.56
C SER A 116 -3.98 -16.33 19.99
N LYS A 117 -4.60 -15.37 20.69
CA LYS A 117 -4.41 -15.17 22.13
C LYS A 117 -5.05 -16.34 22.88
N HIS A 118 -4.40 -17.50 22.95
CA HIS A 118 -4.91 -18.62 23.73
C HIS A 118 -4.52 -18.49 25.21
N LYS A 119 -5.44 -18.84 26.11
CA LYS A 119 -5.26 -18.94 27.57
C LYS A 119 -4.65 -20.29 28.00
N ASP A 120 -4.10 -21.06 27.07
CA ASP A 120 -3.84 -22.47 27.33
C ASP A 120 -2.50 -22.68 28.03
N ASN A 121 -2.61 -23.29 29.21
CA ASN A 121 -1.56 -23.86 30.06
C ASN A 121 -0.75 -25.00 29.38
N ALA A 122 -0.51 -24.92 28.07
CA ALA A 122 0.18 -25.94 27.32
C ALA A 122 1.70 -25.78 27.47
N LEU A 123 2.28 -26.63 28.31
CA LEU A 123 3.68 -26.75 28.74
C LEU A 123 4.76 -26.90 27.62
N LYS A 124 4.43 -26.70 26.34
CA LYS A 124 5.39 -26.73 25.23
C LYS A 124 5.07 -25.65 24.20
N ALA A 125 5.72 -24.50 24.34
CA ALA A 125 5.70 -23.45 23.33
C ALA A 125 6.59 -23.88 22.14
N GLN A 126 6.02 -24.63 21.20
CA GLN A 126 6.70 -24.95 19.93
C GLN A 126 6.75 -23.76 18.97
N TYR A 127 5.96 -22.72 19.23
CA TYR A 127 5.80 -21.54 18.38
C TYR A 127 5.91 -20.25 19.20
N GLU A 128 6.18 -19.15 18.50
CA GLU A 128 6.25 -17.81 19.09
C GLU A 128 4.94 -17.43 19.79
N SER A 129 5.06 -16.78 20.95
CA SER A 129 3.90 -16.28 21.70
C SER A 129 3.20 -15.13 20.96
N TYR A 130 1.92 -14.90 21.23
CA TYR A 130 1.19 -13.76 20.68
C TYR A 130 1.87 -12.43 20.98
N ALA A 131 2.31 -12.22 22.22
CA ALA A 131 2.96 -10.98 22.62
C ALA A 131 4.24 -10.77 21.82
N SER A 132 5.13 -11.78 21.79
CA SER A 132 6.40 -11.71 21.05
C SER A 132 6.18 -11.42 19.56
N ALA A 133 5.25 -12.13 18.91
CA ALA A 133 4.93 -11.92 17.50
C ALA A 133 4.38 -10.51 17.24
N LEU A 134 3.58 -9.97 18.17
CA LEU A 134 3.06 -8.60 18.09
C LEU A 134 4.17 -7.55 18.25
N TRP A 135 5.09 -7.75 19.20
CA TRP A 135 6.25 -6.86 19.38
C TRP A 135 7.11 -6.84 18.11
N LYS A 136 7.42 -8.01 17.53
CA LYS A 136 8.15 -8.10 16.26
C LYS A 136 7.43 -7.39 15.11
N LEU A 137 6.12 -7.58 14.99
CA LEU A 137 5.33 -6.89 13.96
C LEU A 137 5.44 -5.36 14.12
N ARG A 138 5.27 -4.85 15.35
CA ARG A 138 5.36 -3.42 15.64
C ARG A 138 6.75 -2.87 15.27
N ASP A 139 7.80 -3.52 15.75
CA ASP A 139 9.17 -3.05 15.55
C ASP A 139 9.53 -3.05 14.06
N GLN A 140 9.09 -4.08 13.32
CA GLN A 140 9.23 -4.13 11.87
C GLN A 140 8.48 -2.98 11.19
N VAL A 141 7.19 -2.77 11.49
CA VAL A 141 6.39 -1.68 10.89
C VAL A 141 6.98 -0.30 11.19
N LEU A 142 7.49 -0.06 12.39
CA LEU A 142 8.11 1.23 12.75
C LEU A 142 9.48 1.45 12.07
N SER A 143 10.23 0.37 11.83
CA SER A 143 11.52 0.41 11.11
C SER A 143 11.37 0.44 9.58
N MET A 144 10.15 0.28 9.06
CA MET A 144 9.93 0.20 7.63
C MET A 144 10.09 1.55 6.95
N ASN A 145 11.01 1.61 5.99
CA ASN A 145 11.08 2.70 5.05
C ASN A 145 9.97 2.52 4.00
N GLY A 146 8.93 3.35 4.11
CA GLY A 146 7.86 3.44 3.12
C GLY A 146 8.28 4.25 1.88
N PRO A 147 7.49 4.22 0.80
CA PRO A 147 7.68 5.13 -0.31
C PRO A 147 7.51 6.57 0.18
N SER A 148 8.47 7.42 -0.19
CA SER A 148 8.38 8.86 0.05
C SER A 148 7.35 9.48 -0.89
N PHE A 149 6.72 10.55 -0.43
CA PHE A 149 6.00 11.44 -1.32
C PHE A 149 6.96 12.13 -2.30
N SER A 150 6.43 12.61 -3.43
CA SER A 150 7.22 13.37 -4.42
C SER A 150 7.90 14.61 -3.83
N ARG A 151 7.32 15.20 -2.77
CA ARG A 151 7.89 16.32 -2.01
C ARG A 151 7.69 16.10 -0.52
N THR A 152 8.56 16.70 0.29
CA THR A 152 8.39 16.75 1.74
C THR A 152 7.14 17.54 2.12
N VAL A 153 6.38 17.03 3.07
CA VAL A 153 5.12 17.62 3.56
C VAL A 153 5.16 17.65 5.08
N SER A 154 4.77 18.78 5.68
CA SER A 154 4.59 18.86 7.14
C SER A 154 3.34 18.09 7.59
N GLU A 155 3.24 17.67 8.85
CA GLU A 155 2.03 17.00 9.36
C GLU A 155 0.77 17.84 9.16
N ARG A 156 0.90 19.16 9.32
CA ARG A 156 -0.20 20.12 9.10
C ARG A 156 -0.66 20.12 7.65
N ASP A 157 0.28 20.18 6.72
CA ASP A 157 -0.04 20.23 5.29
C ASP A 157 -0.54 18.86 4.80
N TRP A 158 -0.03 17.76 5.36
CA TRP A 158 -0.53 16.42 5.09
C TRP A 158 -2.01 16.29 5.44
N LEU A 159 -2.42 16.79 6.62
CA LEU A 159 -3.82 16.80 7.03
C LEU A 159 -4.70 17.65 6.10
N LYS A 160 -4.23 18.86 5.74
CA LYS A 160 -4.95 19.76 4.81
C LYS A 160 -5.09 19.14 3.42
N ASN A 161 -4.02 18.56 2.90
CA ASN A 161 -4.02 17.94 1.57
C ASN A 161 -4.86 16.68 1.55
N SER A 162 -4.90 15.90 2.64
CA SER A 162 -5.77 14.72 2.76
C SER A 162 -7.25 15.07 2.63
N ALA A 163 -7.69 16.22 3.17
CA ALA A 163 -9.06 16.69 2.98
C ALA A 163 -9.36 17.01 1.49
N LYS A 164 -8.41 17.66 0.79
CA LYS A 164 -8.53 17.93 -0.65
C LYS A 164 -8.55 16.64 -1.49
N ILE A 165 -7.69 15.67 -1.16
CA ILE A 165 -7.69 14.34 -1.79
C ILE A 165 -9.05 13.67 -1.61
N TRP A 166 -9.65 13.77 -0.42
CA TRP A 166 -10.97 13.21 -0.16
C TRP A 166 -12.07 13.83 -1.04
N ASP A 167 -12.01 15.14 -1.29
CA ASP A 167 -12.92 15.80 -2.23
C ASP A 167 -12.73 15.27 -3.67
N LEU A 168 -11.48 15.07 -4.11
CA LEU A 168 -11.17 14.47 -5.41
C LEU A 168 -11.67 13.02 -5.53
N VAL A 169 -11.52 12.22 -4.47
CA VAL A 169 -12.02 10.84 -4.42
C VAL A 169 -13.55 10.84 -4.60
N LYS A 170 -14.28 11.71 -3.92
CA LYS A 170 -15.76 11.80 -4.05
C LYS A 170 -16.20 12.20 -5.45
N SER A 171 -15.43 13.05 -6.14
CA SER A 171 -15.74 13.51 -7.50
C SER A 171 -15.04 12.69 -8.60
N SER A 172 -14.38 11.57 -8.27
CA SER A 172 -13.60 10.79 -9.23
C SER A 172 -14.50 10.16 -10.30
N SER A 173 -14.21 10.47 -11.57
CA SER A 173 -14.92 9.89 -12.72
C SER A 173 -14.73 8.38 -12.80
N ILE A 174 -13.54 7.87 -12.48
CA ILE A 174 -13.21 6.44 -12.51
C ILE A 174 -14.06 5.67 -11.50
N ILE A 175 -14.20 6.21 -10.28
CA ILE A 175 -15.06 5.60 -9.26
C ILE A 175 -16.53 5.63 -9.70
N LEU A 176 -16.99 6.76 -10.26
CA LEU A 176 -18.36 6.88 -10.77
C LEU A 176 -18.64 5.87 -11.89
N ASP A 177 -17.72 5.69 -12.83
CA ASP A 177 -17.89 4.77 -13.95
C ASP A 177 -17.81 3.30 -13.51
N TYR A 178 -16.95 2.98 -12.53
CA TYR A 178 -16.95 1.68 -11.88
C TYR A 178 -18.31 1.40 -11.21
N CYS A 179 -18.85 2.36 -10.45
CA CYS A 179 -20.18 2.23 -9.84
C CYS A 179 -21.29 2.03 -10.88
N LYS A 180 -21.29 2.79 -11.99
CA LYS A 180 -22.26 2.60 -13.08
C LYS A 180 -22.14 1.22 -13.70
N THR A 181 -20.91 0.74 -13.93
CA THR A 181 -20.66 -0.59 -14.50
C THR A 181 -21.21 -1.70 -13.61
N LEU A 182 -21.03 -1.58 -12.29
CA LEU A 182 -21.61 -2.51 -11.31
C LEU A 182 -23.14 -2.49 -11.26
N GLN A 183 -23.76 -1.32 -11.46
CA GLN A 183 -25.21 -1.21 -11.55
C GLN A 183 -25.75 -1.83 -12.84
N ASN A 184 -25.07 -1.56 -13.96
CA ASN A 184 -25.42 -2.06 -15.29
C ASN A 184 -25.21 -3.57 -15.44
N SER A 185 -24.28 -4.18 -14.69
CA SER A 185 -24.06 -5.62 -14.69
C SER A 185 -25.18 -6.43 -14.01
N GLY A 186 -26.18 -5.74 -13.43
CA GLY A 186 -27.35 -6.38 -12.83
C GLY A 186 -27.11 -6.98 -11.45
N MET A 187 -25.88 -6.93 -10.93
CA MET A 187 -25.53 -7.42 -9.58
C MET A 187 -26.08 -6.53 -8.46
N PHE A 188 -26.29 -5.24 -8.74
CA PHE A 188 -26.78 -4.26 -7.76
C PHE A 188 -27.89 -3.43 -8.39
N ARG A 189 -29.04 -4.06 -8.65
CA ARG A 189 -30.27 -3.31 -8.93
C ARG A 189 -30.73 -2.63 -7.64
N ARG A 190 -30.95 -1.32 -7.71
CA ARG A 190 -31.75 -0.61 -6.70
C ARG A 190 -33.22 -0.96 -6.89
#